data_AF-A0A8R1IYY7-F1
#
_entry.id   AF-A0A8R1IYY7-F1
#
_cell.length_a   1.000
_cell.length_b   1.000
_cell.length_c   1.000
_cell.angle_alpha   90.00
_cell.angle_beta   90.00
_cell.angle_gamma   90.00
#
_symmetry.space_group_name_H-M   'P 1'
#
loop_
_entity.id
_entity.type
_entity.pdbx_description
1 polymer ?
#
loop_
_entity_poly.entity_id
_entity_poly.type
_entity_poly.pdbx_seq_one_letter_code
_entity_poly.pdbx_strand_id
1 'polypeptide(L)'
;MCTPCLLPITIVASKYDEFQNFESEKRRHLCQYLRFLAYFYGANLMMYSSKMEQFPKLVKNMTSHFAFGTVCPQGYMVDHNKPMFVKCGFDNFESIGMPPSAENFMGTASSPYHMWKDSFVSLYPQKSGTLDHDGQNSSKSDPMTDPTFREPNIDNLVEMKRKELENHIRQKRDREAAEARAAERISKINMR
;
A
#
# COMPACT_ATOMS: atom_id res chain seq x y z
N MET A 1 15.45 -9.74 5.11
CA MET A 1 14.68 -9.84 6.37
C MET A 1 13.22 -9.60 6.07
N CYS A 2 12.31 -10.42 6.59
CA CYS A 2 10.86 -10.23 6.46
C CYS A 2 10.39 -9.07 7.36
N THR A 3 9.30 -8.41 6.99
CA THR A 3 8.73 -7.29 7.76
C THR A 3 7.25 -7.58 8.04
N PRO A 4 6.95 -8.49 8.99
CA PRO A 4 5.58 -8.85 9.29
C PRO A 4 4.82 -7.64 9.85
N CYS A 5 3.55 -7.50 9.46
CA CYS A 5 2.69 -6.47 10.03
C CYS A 5 2.21 -6.87 11.43
N LEU A 6 2.01 -5.89 12.31
CA LEU A 6 1.45 -6.11 13.64
C LEU A 6 -0.06 -6.41 13.61
N LEU A 7 -0.70 -6.23 12.45
CA LEU A 7 -2.10 -6.52 12.22
C LEU A 7 -2.24 -7.71 11.25
N PRO A 8 -3.24 -8.59 11.43
CA PRO A 8 -3.51 -9.65 10.47
C PRO A 8 -3.88 -9.06 9.09
N ILE A 9 -3.17 -9.50 8.05
CA ILE A 9 -3.41 -9.07 6.67
C ILE A 9 -3.87 -10.27 5.84
N THR A 10 -4.81 -10.02 4.92
CA THR A 10 -5.14 -10.95 3.83
C THR A 10 -5.15 -10.20 2.51
N ILE A 11 -4.36 -10.68 1.56
CA ILE A 11 -4.30 -10.20 0.19
C ILE A 11 -5.31 -11.01 -0.63
N VAL A 12 -6.31 -10.31 -1.20
CA VAL A 12 -7.32 -10.92 -2.08
C VAL A 12 -7.06 -10.48 -3.52
N ALA A 13 -6.60 -11.40 -4.35
CA ALA A 13 -6.41 -11.17 -5.78
C ALA A 13 -7.72 -11.46 -6.53
N SER A 14 -8.43 -10.41 -6.93
CA SER A 14 -9.74 -10.52 -7.59
C SER A 14 -9.62 -10.81 -9.10
N LYS A 15 -10.77 -11.06 -9.74
CA LYS A 15 -10.90 -11.34 -11.19
C LYS A 15 -10.07 -12.54 -11.67
N TYR A 16 -10.02 -13.60 -10.86
CA TYR A 16 -9.35 -14.85 -11.25
C TYR A 16 -9.86 -15.42 -12.58
N ASP A 17 -11.14 -15.20 -12.91
CA ASP A 17 -11.77 -15.62 -14.15
C ASP A 17 -11.14 -15.01 -15.41
N GLU A 18 -10.64 -13.78 -15.33
CA GLU A 18 -9.87 -13.13 -16.39
C GLU A 18 -8.40 -13.56 -16.33
N PHE A 19 -7.83 -13.60 -15.13
CA PHE A 19 -6.43 -13.94 -14.90
C PHE A 19 -6.05 -15.34 -15.38
N GLN A 20 -6.92 -16.34 -15.21
CA GLN A 20 -6.65 -17.72 -15.64
C GLN A 20 -6.35 -17.84 -17.14
N ASN A 21 -6.82 -16.89 -17.96
CA ASN A 21 -6.63 -16.88 -19.42
C ASN A 21 -5.34 -16.16 -19.86
N PHE A 22 -4.54 -15.65 -18.91
CA PHE A 22 -3.28 -14.99 -19.24
C PHE A 22 -2.23 -16.03 -19.66
N GLU A 23 -1.20 -15.55 -20.34
CA GLU A 23 -0.02 -16.34 -20.68
C GLU A 23 0.59 -17.00 -19.44
N SER A 24 0.95 -18.29 -19.54
CA SER A 24 1.43 -19.09 -18.40
C SER A 24 2.65 -18.49 -17.70
N GLU A 25 3.59 -17.92 -18.46
CA GLU A 25 4.76 -17.24 -17.90
C GLU A 25 4.38 -16.03 -17.04
N LYS A 26 3.48 -15.19 -17.53
CA LYS A 26 2.96 -14.01 -16.80
C LYS A 26 2.21 -14.44 -15.54
N ARG A 27 1.38 -15.49 -15.64
CA ARG A 27 0.66 -16.05 -14.48
C ARG A 27 1.64 -16.56 -13.43
N ARG A 28 2.62 -17.38 -13.83
CA ARG A 28 3.66 -17.93 -12.96
C ARG A 28 4.40 -16.82 -12.22
N HIS A 29 4.86 -15.80 -12.95
CA HIS A 29 5.59 -14.66 -12.37
C HIS A 29 4.76 -13.89 -11.34
N LEU A 30 3.52 -13.52 -11.69
CA LEU A 30 2.62 -12.82 -10.78
C LEU A 30 2.33 -13.66 -9.53
N CYS A 31 2.10 -14.96 -9.70
CA CYS A 31 1.85 -15.87 -8.59
C CYS A 31 3.03 -15.92 -7.62
N GLN A 32 4.27 -16.03 -8.14
CA GLN A 32 5.47 -16.02 -7.29
C GLN A 32 5.64 -14.67 -6.58
N TYR A 33 5.41 -13.55 -7.27
CA TYR A 33 5.48 -12.22 -6.67
C TYR A 33 4.45 -12.03 -5.55
N LEU A 34 3.20 -12.45 -5.75
CA LEU A 34 2.16 -12.39 -4.72
C LEU A 34 2.47 -13.29 -3.52
N ARG A 35 3.01 -14.49 -3.75
CA ARG A 35 3.47 -15.38 -2.68
C ARG A 35 4.61 -14.75 -1.88
N PHE A 36 5.58 -14.13 -2.56
CA PHE A 36 6.64 -13.39 -1.90
C PHE A 36 6.10 -12.25 -1.03
N LEU A 37 5.19 -11.42 -1.55
CA LEU A 37 4.59 -10.33 -0.77
C LEU A 37 3.83 -10.84 0.45
N ALA A 38 3.05 -11.92 0.29
CA ALA A 38 2.31 -12.53 1.37
C ALA A 38 3.26 -13.06 2.47
N TYR A 39 4.33 -13.76 2.08
CA TYR A 39 5.37 -14.22 3.00
C TYR A 39 6.10 -13.04 3.68
N PHE A 40 6.48 -12.02 2.92
CA PHE A 40 7.24 -10.87 3.41
C PHE A 40 6.49 -10.08 4.49
N TYR A 41 5.18 -9.90 4.33
CA TYR A 41 4.32 -9.18 5.28
C TYR A 41 3.63 -10.09 6.32
N GLY A 42 3.78 -11.42 6.21
CA GLY A 42 3.05 -12.36 7.05
C GLY A 42 1.54 -12.36 6.80
N ALA A 43 1.12 -12.14 5.55
CA ALA A 43 -0.27 -12.11 5.14
C ALA A 43 -0.76 -13.47 4.62
N ASN A 44 -2.07 -13.70 4.68
CA ASN A 44 -2.71 -14.73 3.86
C ASN A 44 -2.85 -14.24 2.41
N LEU A 45 -2.82 -15.15 1.45
CA LEU A 45 -3.08 -14.87 0.03
C LEU A 45 -4.24 -15.73 -0.46
N MET A 46 -5.20 -15.14 -1.15
CA MET A 46 -6.28 -15.88 -1.80
C MET A 46 -6.67 -15.26 -3.13
N MET A 47 -6.94 -16.10 -4.12
CA MET A 47 -7.57 -15.69 -5.37
C MET A 47 -9.09 -15.70 -5.25
N TYR A 48 -9.73 -14.78 -5.96
CA TYR A 48 -11.16 -14.57 -5.93
C TYR A 48 -11.73 -14.25 -7.32
N SER A 49 -12.91 -14.76 -7.60
CA SER A 49 -13.77 -14.34 -8.70
C SER A 49 -15.22 -14.38 -8.26
N SER A 50 -16.00 -13.38 -8.65
CA SER A 50 -17.44 -13.37 -8.43
C SER A 50 -18.20 -14.35 -9.32
N LYS A 51 -17.57 -14.83 -10.41
CA LYS A 51 -18.18 -15.75 -11.37
C LYS A 51 -18.04 -17.23 -10.98
N MET A 52 -17.28 -17.53 -9.92
CA MET A 52 -17.04 -18.90 -9.45
C MET A 52 -17.53 -19.05 -8.01
N GLU A 53 -18.47 -19.98 -7.77
CA GLU A 53 -19.20 -20.10 -6.50
C GLU A 53 -18.33 -20.47 -5.29
N GLN A 54 -17.16 -21.07 -5.52
CA GLN A 54 -16.26 -21.53 -4.46
C GLN A 54 -15.57 -20.41 -3.69
N PHE A 55 -15.33 -19.24 -4.30
CA PHE A 55 -14.55 -18.16 -3.67
C PHE A 55 -15.32 -17.27 -2.69
N PRO A 56 -16.58 -16.88 -2.96
CA PRO A 56 -17.38 -16.10 -2.01
C PRO A 56 -17.44 -16.73 -0.62
N LYS A 57 -17.57 -18.07 -0.56
CA LYS A 57 -17.56 -18.82 0.70
C LYS A 57 -16.22 -18.71 1.44
N LEU A 58 -15.10 -18.84 0.72
CA LEU A 58 -13.76 -18.73 1.31
C LEU A 58 -13.51 -17.33 1.89
N VAL A 59 -13.80 -16.28 1.11
CA VAL A 59 -13.65 -14.88 1.55
C VAL A 59 -14.55 -14.59 2.74
N LYS A 60 -15.83 -14.98 2.69
CA LYS A 60 -16.76 -14.82 3.81
C LYS A 60 -16.26 -15.48 5.08
N ASN A 61 -15.73 -16.71 4.99
CA ASN A 61 -15.18 -17.42 6.14
C ASN A 61 -13.93 -16.75 6.70
N MET A 62 -13.03 -16.24 5.84
CA MET A 62 -11.85 -15.50 6.29
C MET A 62 -12.24 -14.19 6.99
N THR A 63 -13.19 -13.43 6.42
CA THR A 63 -13.72 -12.22 7.05
C THR A 63 -14.40 -12.54 8.38
N SER A 64 -15.16 -13.63 8.45
CA SER A 64 -15.80 -14.08 9.70
C SER A 64 -14.78 -14.51 10.75
N HIS A 65 -13.63 -15.06 10.35
CA HIS A 65 -12.54 -15.36 11.27
C HIS A 65 -11.97 -14.07 11.87
N PHE A 66 -11.71 -13.05 11.04
CA PHE A 66 -11.21 -11.76 11.54
C PHE A 66 -12.22 -10.99 12.39
N ALA A 67 -13.50 -11.00 12.01
CA ALA A 67 -14.53 -10.23 12.71
C ALA A 67 -15.01 -10.92 14.01
N PHE A 68 -15.09 -12.25 14.02
CA PHE A 68 -15.80 -13.00 15.07
C PHE A 68 -14.98 -14.13 15.69
N GLY A 69 -13.72 -14.34 15.28
CA GLY A 69 -12.89 -15.42 15.81
C GLY A 69 -13.36 -16.83 15.44
N THR A 70 -14.16 -16.96 14.38
CA THR A 70 -14.57 -18.28 13.85
C THR A 70 -13.38 -19.10 13.34
N VAL A 71 -13.58 -20.35 12.93
CA VAL A 71 -12.48 -21.20 12.46
C VAL A 71 -11.78 -20.59 11.24
N CYS A 72 -10.47 -20.38 11.36
CA CYS A 72 -9.64 -19.86 10.27
C CYS A 72 -9.61 -20.86 9.09
N PRO A 73 -9.96 -20.44 7.86
CA PRO A 73 -9.81 -21.27 6.67
C PRO A 73 -8.38 -21.79 6.52
N GLN A 74 -8.23 -23.10 6.31
CA GLN A 74 -6.94 -23.76 6.10
C GLN A 74 -6.78 -24.15 4.64
N GLY A 75 -5.56 -24.05 4.12
CA GLY A 75 -5.24 -24.49 2.76
C GLY A 75 -3.89 -23.98 2.29
N TYR A 76 -3.33 -24.75 1.35
CA TYR A 76 -2.06 -24.47 0.70
C TYR A 76 -2.13 -24.94 -0.76
N MET A 77 -2.39 -23.99 -1.65
CA MET A 77 -2.47 -24.18 -3.09
C MET A 77 -1.64 -23.07 -3.76
N VAL A 78 -0.53 -23.46 -4.36
CA VAL A 78 0.47 -22.56 -4.97
C VAL A 78 0.64 -22.78 -6.47
N ASP A 79 -0.11 -23.74 -7.04
CA ASP A 79 -0.11 -24.02 -8.48
C ASP A 79 -0.68 -22.82 -9.24
N HIS A 80 0.11 -22.26 -10.15
CA HIS A 80 -0.24 -21.08 -10.96
C HIS A 80 -1.36 -21.35 -11.98
N ASN A 81 -1.69 -22.62 -12.25
CA ASN A 81 -2.84 -23.01 -13.08
C ASN A 81 -4.14 -23.14 -12.28
N LYS A 82 -4.05 -23.09 -10.96
CA LYS A 82 -5.18 -23.19 -10.05
C LYS A 82 -5.33 -21.90 -9.25
N PRO A 83 -6.52 -21.65 -8.68
CA PRO A 83 -6.71 -20.52 -7.80
C PRO A 83 -5.85 -20.68 -6.56
N MET A 84 -4.91 -19.76 -6.34
CA MET A 84 -4.01 -19.86 -5.21
C MET A 84 -4.72 -19.55 -3.89
N PHE A 85 -4.34 -20.30 -2.86
CA PHE A 85 -4.69 -20.02 -1.48
C PHE A 85 -3.53 -20.42 -0.57
N VAL A 86 -2.96 -19.44 0.12
CA VAL A 86 -1.79 -19.62 0.98
C VAL A 86 -2.07 -18.96 2.32
N LYS A 87 -2.11 -19.77 3.37
CA LYS A 87 -2.19 -19.26 4.73
C LYS A 87 -0.81 -18.74 5.17
N CYS A 88 -0.80 -17.67 5.96
CA CYS A 88 0.40 -17.17 6.60
C CYS A 88 1.11 -18.30 7.37
N GLY A 89 2.43 -18.40 7.19
CA GLY A 89 3.29 -19.41 7.81
C GLY A 89 3.37 -20.76 7.08
N PHE A 90 2.58 -20.99 6.01
CA PHE A 90 2.63 -22.23 5.24
C PHE A 90 3.61 -22.16 4.05
N ASP A 91 3.98 -20.94 3.64
CA ASP A 91 4.91 -20.69 2.53
C ASP A 91 6.33 -20.41 3.03
N ASN A 92 7.32 -20.59 2.14
CA ASN A 92 8.73 -20.33 2.44
C ASN A 92 9.50 -19.87 1.20
N PHE A 93 10.63 -19.18 1.43
CA PHE A 93 11.42 -18.57 0.36
C PHE A 93 11.98 -19.58 -0.65
N GLU A 94 12.37 -20.77 -0.19
CA GLU A 94 12.89 -21.84 -1.06
C GLU A 94 11.84 -22.32 -2.06
N SER A 95 10.58 -22.46 -1.61
CA SER A 95 9.46 -22.90 -2.45
C SER A 95 8.89 -21.81 -3.37
N ILE A 96 9.15 -20.53 -3.07
CA ILE A 96 8.80 -19.40 -3.92
C ILE A 96 9.86 -19.24 -5.02
N GLY A 97 11.13 -19.40 -4.63
CA GLY A 97 12.30 -19.25 -5.48
C GLY A 97 12.78 -17.80 -5.59
N MET A 98 13.71 -17.59 -6.51
CA MET A 98 14.21 -16.25 -6.85
C MET A 98 13.38 -15.63 -7.99
N PRO A 99 13.32 -14.29 -8.09
CA PRO A 99 12.68 -13.65 -9.24
C PRO A 99 13.39 -14.08 -10.54
N PRO A 100 12.67 -14.31 -11.65
CA PRO A 100 13.22 -14.72 -12.95
C PRO A 100 14.36 -13.86 -13.54
N SER A 101 14.59 -12.66 -13.01
CA SER A 101 15.68 -11.75 -13.43
C SER A 101 16.84 -11.65 -12.42
N ALA A 102 16.81 -12.42 -11.35
CA ALA A 102 17.74 -12.30 -10.23
C ALA A 102 19.13 -12.90 -10.48
N GLU A 103 19.29 -13.73 -11.52
CA GLU A 103 20.61 -14.28 -11.89
C GLU A 103 21.62 -13.17 -12.24
N ASN A 104 21.15 -12.06 -12.80
CA ASN A 104 21.98 -10.90 -13.14
C ASN A 104 22.31 -10.00 -11.94
N PHE A 105 21.68 -10.22 -10.78
CA PHE A 105 21.77 -9.36 -9.59
C PHE A 105 22.68 -9.89 -8.49
N MET A 106 23.36 -11.02 -8.73
CA MET A 106 24.18 -11.77 -7.76
C MET A 106 25.36 -10.96 -7.16
N GLY A 107 25.60 -9.73 -7.61
CA GLY A 107 26.65 -8.83 -7.12
C GLY A 107 26.21 -7.64 -6.25
N THR A 108 24.90 -7.41 -6.04
CA THR A 108 24.44 -6.26 -5.22
C THR A 108 23.67 -6.73 -4.00
N ALA A 109 23.98 -6.17 -2.82
CA ALA A 109 23.28 -6.40 -1.55
C ALA A 109 21.87 -5.77 -1.55
N SER A 110 21.11 -5.93 -2.62
CA SER A 110 19.76 -5.42 -2.76
C SER A 110 18.82 -6.22 -1.87
N SER A 111 17.94 -5.52 -1.15
CA SER A 111 16.91 -6.19 -0.34
C SER A 111 16.04 -7.08 -1.25
N PRO A 112 15.68 -8.31 -0.84
CA PRO A 112 14.82 -9.20 -1.61
C PRO A 112 13.53 -8.54 -2.10
N TYR A 113 13.01 -7.58 -1.33
CA TYR A 113 11.87 -6.76 -1.71
C TYR A 113 12.10 -5.96 -2.99
N HIS A 114 13.25 -5.28 -3.10
CA HIS A 114 13.59 -4.48 -4.28
C HIS A 114 13.77 -5.38 -5.51
N MET A 115 14.42 -6.54 -5.36
CA MET A 115 14.58 -7.50 -6.46
C MET A 115 13.24 -7.97 -7.03
N TRP A 116 12.32 -8.36 -6.15
CA TRP A 116 10.96 -8.76 -6.55
C TRP A 116 10.17 -7.61 -7.15
N LYS A 117 10.27 -6.41 -6.57
CA LYS A 117 9.62 -5.20 -7.08
C LYS A 117 10.10 -4.87 -8.49
N ASP A 118 11.41 -4.83 -8.72
CA ASP A 118 11.99 -4.46 -10.01
C ASP A 118 11.62 -5.48 -11.09
N SER A 119 11.69 -6.77 -10.76
CA SER A 119 11.28 -7.86 -11.65
C SER A 119 9.77 -7.87 -11.94
N PHE A 120 8.94 -7.43 -11.01
CA PHE A 120 7.51 -7.22 -11.25
C PHE A 120 7.27 -6.04 -12.19
N VAL A 121 7.89 -4.90 -11.92
CA VAL A 121 7.72 -3.66 -12.70
C VAL A 121 8.24 -3.82 -14.13
N SER A 122 9.26 -4.65 -14.38
CA SER A 122 9.74 -4.93 -15.74
C SER A 122 8.71 -5.65 -16.60
N LEU A 123 7.90 -6.55 -16.02
CA LEU A 123 6.83 -7.28 -16.72
C LEU A 123 5.50 -6.52 -16.73
N TYR A 124 5.26 -5.70 -15.70
CA TYR A 124 4.07 -4.89 -15.53
C TYR A 124 4.46 -3.43 -15.29
N PRO A 125 4.83 -2.70 -16.37
CA PRO A 125 5.21 -1.30 -16.28
C PRO A 125 4.13 -0.52 -15.55
N GLN A 126 4.52 0.13 -14.45
CA GLN A 126 3.61 0.99 -13.72
C GLN A 126 3.26 2.16 -14.63
N LYS A 127 1.96 2.33 -14.92
CA LYS A 127 1.51 3.59 -15.49
C LYS A 127 1.75 4.63 -14.40
N SER A 128 2.59 5.62 -14.68
CA SER A 128 2.71 6.83 -13.85
C SER A 128 1.41 7.60 -13.94
N GLY A 129 0.36 7.07 -13.32
CA GLY A 129 -0.84 7.81 -13.04
C GLY A 129 -0.51 8.74 -11.90
N THR A 130 -0.51 10.04 -12.18
CA THR A 130 -1.25 10.93 -11.31
C THR A 130 -2.56 10.22 -10.95
N LEU A 131 -3.01 10.31 -9.70
CA LEU A 131 -4.31 9.79 -9.27
C LEU A 131 -5.45 10.59 -9.93
N ASP A 132 -5.45 10.66 -11.26
CA ASP A 132 -6.51 11.22 -12.06
C ASP A 132 -7.40 10.05 -12.44
N HIS A 133 -8.42 9.89 -11.62
CA HIS A 133 -9.64 9.19 -12.02
C HIS A 133 -10.06 9.73 -13.39
N ASP A 134 -10.12 8.84 -14.39
CA ASP A 134 -10.52 9.07 -15.78
C ASP A 134 -9.55 9.85 -16.68
N GLY A 135 -8.97 9.13 -17.64
CA GLY A 135 -8.24 9.65 -18.81
C GLY A 135 -9.08 10.46 -19.81
N GLN A 136 -10.00 11.30 -19.31
CA GLN A 136 -10.73 12.32 -20.06
C GLN A 136 -10.83 13.68 -19.33
N ASN A 137 -10.21 13.88 -18.16
CA ASN A 137 -10.37 15.12 -17.38
C ASN A 137 -9.05 15.79 -16.94
N SER A 138 -7.98 15.71 -17.73
CA SER A 138 -6.79 16.55 -17.53
C SER A 138 -7.02 18.05 -17.77
N SER A 139 -8.27 18.48 -17.94
CA SER A 139 -8.69 19.87 -18.12
C SER A 139 -9.69 20.37 -17.08
N LYS A 140 -9.92 19.64 -15.97
CA LYS A 140 -10.68 20.22 -14.85
C LYS A 140 -9.73 21.12 -14.08
N SER A 141 -9.73 22.40 -14.47
CA SER A 141 -9.17 23.48 -13.67
C SER A 141 -9.68 23.36 -12.24
N ASP A 142 -8.80 23.56 -11.27
CA ASP A 142 -9.17 23.60 -9.86
C ASP A 142 -10.40 24.52 -9.71
N PRO A 143 -11.56 24.00 -9.23
CA PRO A 143 -12.76 24.81 -9.06
C PRO A 143 -12.55 26.05 -8.19
N MET A 144 -11.54 26.03 -7.30
CA MET A 144 -11.14 27.18 -6.50
C MET A 144 -10.55 28.32 -7.34
N THR A 145 -10.05 28.03 -8.53
CA THR A 145 -9.43 28.99 -9.45
C THR A 145 -10.34 29.39 -10.62
N ASP A 146 -11.47 28.70 -10.79
CA ASP A 146 -12.40 28.92 -11.88
C ASP A 146 -13.26 30.18 -11.62
N PRO A 147 -13.21 31.20 -12.51
CA PRO A 147 -13.98 32.43 -12.37
C PRO A 147 -15.50 32.22 -12.24
N THR A 148 -16.02 31.10 -12.75
CA THR A 148 -17.46 30.76 -12.77
C THR A 148 -18.01 30.53 -11.36
N PHE A 149 -17.17 30.08 -10.42
CA PHE A 149 -17.56 29.76 -9.04
C PHE A 149 -17.11 30.82 -8.03
N ARG A 150 -16.74 32.03 -8.48
CA ARG A 150 -16.36 33.12 -7.56
C ARG A 150 -17.53 33.57 -6.72
N GLU A 151 -17.36 33.48 -5.41
CA GLU A 151 -18.34 33.89 -4.41
C GLU A 151 -17.66 34.87 -3.44
N PRO A 152 -17.75 36.19 -3.68
CA PRO A 152 -16.95 37.18 -2.95
C PRO A 152 -17.03 37.08 -1.43
N ASN A 153 -18.20 36.72 -0.88
CA ASN A 153 -18.38 36.54 0.56
C ASN A 153 -17.62 35.32 1.10
N ILE A 154 -17.62 34.21 0.35
CA ILE A 154 -16.92 32.98 0.72
C ILE A 154 -15.43 33.15 0.52
N ASP A 155 -15.01 33.75 -0.59
CA ASP A 155 -13.61 34.03 -0.91
C ASP A 155 -12.96 34.92 0.16
N ASN A 156 -13.63 36.00 0.56
CA ASN A 156 -13.18 36.87 1.65
C ASN A 156 -13.08 36.13 2.98
N LEU A 157 -14.05 35.26 3.30
CA LEU A 157 -14.03 34.48 4.54
C LEU A 157 -12.85 33.48 4.58
N VAL A 158 -12.57 32.83 3.44
CA VAL A 158 -11.42 31.92 3.30
C VAL A 158 -10.11 32.68 3.46
N GLU A 159 -9.99 33.87 2.84
CA GLU A 159 -8.80 34.72 2.99
C GLU A 159 -8.60 35.16 4.44
N MET A 160 -9.66 35.61 5.11
CA MET A 160 -9.61 35.97 6.53
C MET A 160 -9.14 34.80 7.40
N LYS A 161 -9.69 33.61 7.19
CA LYS A 161 -9.32 32.41 7.95
C LYS A 161 -7.89 31.96 7.69
N ARG A 162 -7.43 32.07 6.43
CA ARG A 162 -6.04 31.76 6.07
C ARG A 162 -5.06 32.72 6.76
N LYS A 163 -5.37 34.02 6.78
CA LYS A 163 -4.57 35.03 7.49
C LYS A 163 -4.58 34.84 9.01
N GLU A 164 -5.72 34.47 9.59
CA GLU A 164 -5.84 34.09 11.01
C GLU A 164 -4.91 32.91 11.35
N LEU A 165 -4.94 31.87 10.50
CA LEU A 165 -4.12 30.68 10.68
C LEU A 165 -2.62 30.99 10.59
N GLU A 166 -2.19 31.79 9.61
CA GLU A 166 -0.79 32.19 9.45
C GLU A 166 -0.29 32.97 10.68
N ASN A 167 -1.10 33.90 11.19
CA ASN A 167 -0.77 34.64 12.39
C ASN A 167 -0.65 33.71 13.61
N HIS A 168 -1.57 32.74 13.75
CA HIS A 168 -1.54 31.77 14.83
C HIS A 168 -0.29 30.88 14.77
N ILE A 169 0.08 30.40 13.58
CA ILE A 169 1.31 29.62 13.37
C ILE A 169 2.55 30.45 13.74
N ARG A 170 2.60 31.72 13.33
CA ARG A 170 3.72 32.62 13.67
C ARG A 170 3.81 32.85 15.18
N GLN A 171 2.71 33.20 15.82
CA GLN A 171 2.66 33.42 17.28
C GLN A 171 3.08 32.18 18.06
N LYS A 172 2.62 31.00 17.65
CA LYS A 172 3.00 29.73 18.27
C LYS A 172 4.51 29.50 18.16
N ARG A 173 5.09 29.69 16.96
CA ARG A 173 6.53 29.56 16.73
C ARG A 173 7.35 30.55 17.56
N ASP A 174 6.92 31.80 17.63
CA ASP A 174 7.60 32.84 18.40
C ASP A 174 7.55 32.56 19.91
N ARG A 175 6.42 32.04 20.41
CA ARG A 175 6.28 31.61 21.81
C ARG A 175 7.22 30.45 22.15
N GLU A 176 7.24 29.41 21.31
CA GLU A 176 8.16 28.27 21.49
C GLU A 176 9.63 28.71 21.46
N ALA A 177 10.00 29.63 20.56
CA ALA A 177 11.34 30.18 20.50
C ALA A 177 11.71 31.02 21.74
N ALA A 178 10.76 31.79 22.29
CA ALA A 178 10.97 32.56 23.51
C ALA A 178 11.14 31.66 24.74
N GLU A 179 10.30 30.63 24.87
CA GLU A 179 10.39 29.61 25.92
C GLU A 179 11.73 28.86 25.86
N ALA A 180 12.19 28.46 24.68
CA ALA A 180 13.49 27.82 24.49
C ALA A 180 14.66 28.74 24.92
N ARG A 181 14.63 30.02 24.55
CA ARG A 181 15.65 31.01 24.98
C ARG A 181 15.62 31.25 26.49
N ALA A 182 14.44 31.27 27.11
CA ALA A 182 14.30 31.41 28.56
C ALA A 182 14.85 30.17 29.29
N ALA A 183 14.53 28.97 28.82
CA ALA A 183 15.07 27.72 29.36
C ALA A 183 16.60 27.64 29.25
N GLU A 184 17.17 28.08 28.13
CA GLU A 184 18.64 28.14 27.94
C GLU A 184 19.30 29.12 28.92
N ARG A 185 18.68 30.29 29.16
CA ARG A 185 19.17 31.28 30.14
C ARG A 185 19.13 30.73 31.57
N ILE A 186 18.03 30.07 31.96
CA ILE A 186 17.88 29.47 33.29
C ILE A 186 18.91 28.35 33.49
N SER A 187 19.12 27.50 32.48
CA SER A 187 20.13 26.44 32.49
C SER A 187 21.55 26.99 32.68
N LYS A 188 21.90 28.08 31.99
CA LYS A 188 23.21 28.75 32.14
C LYS A 188 23.42 29.41 33.51
N ILE A 189 22.34 29.87 34.15
CA ILE A 189 22.39 30.44 35.50
C ILE A 189 22.58 29.32 36.54
N ASN A 190 21.88 28.19 36.40
CA ASN A 190 21.97 27.06 37.33
C ASN A 190 23.28 26.24 37.22
N MET A 191 24.08 26.47 36.17
CA MET A 191 25.41 25.87 35.99
C MET A 191 26.57 26.73 36.53
N ARG A 192 26.28 27.91 37.09
CA ARG A 192 27.23 28.73 37.85
C ARG A 192 26.99 28.58 39.34
#